data_AF-A0A818K1E7-F1
#
_entry.id   AF-A0A818K1E7-F1
#
_cell.length_a   1.000
_cell.length_b   1.000
_cell.length_c   1.000
_cell.angle_alpha   90.00
_cell.angle_beta   90.00
_cell.angle_gamma   90.00
#
_symmetry.space_group_name_H-M   'P 1'
#
loop_
_entity.id
_entity.type
_entity.pdbx_description
1 polymer ?
#
loop_
_entity_poly.entity_id
_entity_poly.type
_entity_poly.pdbx_seq_one_letter_code
_entity_poly.pdbx_strand_id
1 'polypeptide(L)'
;MFLAANRIIKANDPIYNESKKFSKNRISTTKYNIITFLPKNLFEQFTRLANAFFLFLLILLFIPQISSLQPITTLLSLIFVLAITAIKDGVDDFARYRSDRQVNNRHCNILINKELLRKYWREIKVGDIIRINNNDFTPADMILISTSEPNGLCLIETADLDG
;
A
#
# COMPACT_ATOMS: atom_id res chain seq x y z
N MET A 1 -14.95 7.69 7.78
CA MET A 1 -15.88 8.84 7.73
C MET A 1 -15.16 9.99 7.05
N PHE A 2 -15.13 10.02 5.72
CA PHE A 2 -14.55 11.13 4.96
C PHE A 2 -15.66 12.16 4.75
N LEU A 3 -15.76 13.14 5.65
CA LEU A 3 -16.49 14.35 5.32
C LEU A 3 -15.77 14.97 4.12
N ALA A 4 -16.45 15.02 2.97
CA ALA A 4 -15.97 15.68 1.77
C ALA A 4 -15.83 17.19 2.05
N ALA A 5 -14.69 17.57 2.62
CA ALA A 5 -14.28 18.96 2.67
C ALA A 5 -14.10 19.43 1.23
N ASN A 6 -14.72 20.55 0.86
CA ASN A 6 -14.55 21.16 -0.45
C ASN A 6 -13.06 21.41 -0.74
N ARG A 7 -12.55 20.85 -1.84
CA ARG A 7 -11.17 21.03 -2.29
C ARG A 7 -11.15 22.01 -3.45
N ILE A 8 -10.42 23.13 -3.29
CA ILE A 8 -10.15 24.08 -4.36
C ILE A 8 -8.72 23.85 -4.82
N ILE A 9 -8.55 23.56 -6.11
CA ILE A 9 -7.26 23.26 -6.75
C ILE A 9 -7.01 24.33 -7.82
N LYS A 10 -5.79 24.85 -7.88
CA LYS A 10 -5.36 25.73 -8.98
C LYS A 10 -4.43 24.96 -9.92
N ALA A 11 -4.77 24.94 -11.20
CA ALA A 11 -3.95 24.25 -12.20
C ALA A 11 -2.59 24.94 -12.32
N ASN A 12 -1.52 24.15 -12.27
CA ASN A 12 -0.12 24.56 -12.41
C ASN A 12 0.34 25.67 -11.43
N ASP A 13 -0.28 25.76 -10.24
CA ASP A 13 0.10 26.70 -9.17
C ASP A 13 0.58 25.90 -7.94
N PRO A 14 1.87 25.52 -7.89
CA PRO A 14 2.41 24.71 -6.80
C PRO A 14 2.40 25.46 -5.46
N ILE A 15 2.58 26.78 -5.46
CA ILE A 15 2.64 27.59 -4.24
C ILE A 15 1.26 27.59 -3.56
N TYR A 16 0.20 27.83 -4.32
CA TYR A 16 -1.16 27.77 -3.77
C TYR A 16 -1.51 26.36 -3.29
N ASN A 17 -1.25 25.32 -4.10
CA ASN A 17 -1.66 23.96 -3.77
C ASN A 17 -0.86 23.36 -2.60
N GLU A 18 0.41 23.72 -2.42
CA GLU A 18 1.25 23.25 -1.31
C GLU A 18 0.73 23.76 0.05
N SER A 19 0.15 24.96 0.08
CA SER A 19 -0.50 25.52 1.27
C SER A 19 -1.69 24.68 1.76
N LYS A 20 -2.31 23.88 0.87
CA LYS A 20 -3.49 23.05 1.16
C LYS A 20 -3.14 21.67 1.74
N LYS A 21 -1.85 21.32 1.81
CA LYS A 21 -1.34 20.05 2.38
C LYS A 21 -2.06 18.79 1.83
N PHE A 22 -2.19 18.70 0.52
CA PHE A 22 -2.74 17.50 -0.13
C PHE A 22 -1.89 16.24 0.14
N SER A 23 -2.52 15.07 0.06
CA SER A 23 -1.82 13.79 0.14
C SER A 23 -0.78 13.64 -0.98
N LYS A 24 0.31 12.93 -0.68
CA LYS A 24 1.35 12.60 -1.67
C LYS A 24 0.87 11.50 -2.61
N ASN A 25 1.35 11.49 -3.85
CA ASN A 25 1.04 10.43 -4.81
C ASN A 25 1.88 9.15 -4.66
N ARG A 26 2.35 8.85 -3.43
CA ARG A 26 3.12 7.64 -3.15
C ARG A 26 2.18 6.55 -2.64
N ILE A 27 2.17 5.40 -3.31
CA ILE A 27 1.44 4.21 -2.86
C ILE A 27 2.32 3.38 -1.92
N SER A 28 1.71 2.83 -0.86
CA SER A 28 2.33 1.84 0.03
C SER A 28 1.27 0.83 0.44
N THR A 29 1.42 -0.42 0.01
CA THR A 29 0.55 -1.54 0.35
C THR A 29 1.19 -2.50 1.37
N THR A 30 2.48 -2.29 1.67
CA THR A 30 3.22 -2.98 2.75
C THR A 30 2.58 -2.74 4.12
N LYS A 31 2.39 -3.81 4.90
CA LYS A 31 1.84 -3.74 6.26
C LYS A 31 2.90 -3.52 7.33
N TYR A 32 4.15 -3.90 7.03
CA TYR A 32 5.23 -3.94 8.00
C TYR A 32 6.42 -3.08 7.57
N ASN A 33 7.19 -2.64 8.56
CA ASN A 33 8.56 -2.17 8.42
C ASN A 33 9.46 -3.18 9.15
N ILE A 34 10.78 -3.16 8.91
CA ILE A 34 11.77 -4.04 9.52
C ILE A 34 11.59 -4.15 11.05
N ILE A 35 11.33 -3.03 11.73
CA ILE A 35 11.14 -3.00 13.19
C ILE A 35 9.72 -3.44 13.60
N THR A 36 8.70 -3.05 12.84
CA THR A 36 7.31 -3.33 13.20
C THR A 36 6.84 -4.72 12.78
N PHE A 37 7.61 -5.43 11.94
CA PHE A 37 7.28 -6.74 11.42
C PHE A 37 7.01 -7.73 12.56
N LEU A 38 7.99 -8.00 13.42
CA LEU A 38 7.84 -9.00 14.48
C LEU A 38 6.71 -8.69 15.47
N PRO A 39 6.64 -7.50 16.11
CA PRO A 39 5.59 -7.23 17.11
C PRO A 39 4.19 -7.22 16.49
N LYS A 40 4.01 -6.63 15.31
CA LYS A 40 2.71 -6.54 14.66
C LYS A 40 2.27 -7.88 14.09
N ASN A 41 3.18 -8.62 13.45
CA ASN A 41 2.88 -9.95 12.91
C ASN A 41 2.50 -10.92 14.03
N LEU A 42 3.26 -10.96 15.15
CA LEU A 42 2.89 -11.80 16.29
C LEU A 42 1.54 -11.41 16.89
N PHE A 43 1.25 -10.12 17.04
CA PHE A 43 -0.05 -9.65 17.52
C PHE A 43 -1.21 -10.11 16.59
N GLU A 44 -1.04 -9.97 15.27
CA GLU A 44 -2.01 -10.44 14.27
C GLU A 44 -2.19 -11.96 14.33
N GLN A 45 -1.11 -12.72 14.54
CA GLN A 45 -1.16 -14.16 14.70
C GLN A 45 -1.91 -14.58 15.98
N PHE A 46 -1.68 -13.93 17.12
CA PHE A 46 -2.39 -14.26 18.37
C PHE A 46 -3.82 -13.72 18.44
N THR A 47 -4.21 -12.81 17.54
CA THR A 47 -5.62 -12.43 17.36
C THR A 47 -6.45 -13.61 16.82
N ARG A 48 -5.81 -14.62 16.20
CA ARG A 48 -6.48 -15.85 15.77
C ARG A 48 -6.74 -16.74 17.00
N LEU A 49 -8.01 -17.09 17.22
CA LEU A 49 -8.44 -17.90 18.38
C LEU A 49 -7.65 -19.20 18.55
N ALA A 50 -7.29 -19.88 17.45
CA ALA A 50 -6.49 -21.10 17.50
C ALA A 50 -5.11 -20.88 18.16
N ASN A 51 -4.40 -19.82 17.78
CA ASN A 51 -3.06 -19.52 18.32
C ASN A 51 -3.15 -19.09 19.79
N ALA A 52 -4.16 -18.31 20.16
CA ALA A 52 -4.43 -17.95 21.55
C ALA A 52 -4.77 -19.19 22.41
N PHE A 53 -5.57 -20.11 21.86
CA PHE A 53 -5.91 -21.38 22.51
C PHE A 53 -4.68 -22.25 22.75
N PHE A 54 -3.81 -22.44 21.74
CA PHE A 54 -2.56 -23.19 21.91
C PHE A 54 -1.61 -22.56 22.90
N LEU A 55 -1.54 -21.22 22.95
CA LEU A 55 -0.75 -20.51 23.97
C LEU A 55 -1.31 -20.76 25.38
N PHE A 56 -2.63 -20.69 25.54
CA PHE A 56 -3.27 -20.98 26.83
C PHE A 56 -3.06 -22.42 27.27
N LEU A 57 -3.23 -23.40 26.37
CA LEU A 57 -2.92 -24.79 26.63
C LEU A 57 -1.45 -24.96 27.05
N LEU A 58 -0.52 -24.33 26.33
CA LEU A 58 0.90 -24.39 26.65
C LEU A 58 1.19 -23.88 28.07
N ILE A 59 0.56 -22.77 28.47
CA ILE A 59 0.68 -22.22 29.84
C ILE A 59 0.18 -23.24 30.88
N LEU A 60 -0.96 -23.91 30.64
CA LEU A 60 -1.47 -24.93 31.55
C LEU A 60 -0.53 -26.15 31.64
N LEU A 61 0.11 -26.55 30.55
CA LEU A 61 1.08 -27.66 30.53
C LEU A 61 2.34 -27.35 31.35
N PHE A 62 2.72 -26.08 31.50
CA PHE A 62 3.86 -25.69 32.35
C PHE A 62 3.58 -25.82 33.86
N ILE A 63 2.33 -26.04 34.27
CA ILE A 63 1.95 -26.24 35.67
C ILE A 63 1.94 -27.75 35.95
N PRO A 64 2.98 -28.31 36.60
CA PRO A 64 3.12 -29.77 36.76
C PRO A 64 2.02 -30.42 37.60
N GLN A 65 1.25 -29.64 38.37
CA GLN A 65 0.09 -30.11 39.14
C GLN A 65 -1.15 -30.34 38.27
N ILE A 66 -1.23 -29.72 37.08
CA ILE A 66 -2.39 -29.79 36.18
C ILE A 66 -2.20 -30.87 35.11
N SER A 67 -0.96 -31.07 34.63
CA SER A 67 -0.66 -32.02 33.56
C SER A 67 0.68 -32.72 33.76
N SER A 68 0.73 -34.01 33.42
CA SER A 68 1.96 -34.81 33.38
C SER A 68 2.61 -34.85 31.98
N LEU A 69 2.04 -34.16 30.99
CA LEU A 69 2.57 -34.11 29.63
C LEU A 69 3.77 -33.16 29.51
N GLN A 70 4.75 -33.51 28.69
CA GLN A 70 5.92 -32.66 28.42
C GLN A 70 5.50 -31.43 27.58
N PRO A 71 5.71 -30.19 28.06
CA PRO A 71 5.31 -28.96 27.33
C PRO A 71 6.07 -28.75 26.02
N ILE A 72 7.23 -29.38 25.87
CA ILE A 72 8.19 -29.17 24.78
C ILE A 72 7.55 -29.44 23.41
N THR A 73 6.75 -30.50 23.28
CA THR A 73 6.12 -30.85 21.99
C THR A 73 5.13 -29.78 21.52
N THR A 74 4.36 -29.24 22.46
CA THR A 74 3.38 -28.16 22.20
C THR A 74 4.09 -26.85 21.90
N LEU A 75 5.15 -26.53 22.65
CA LEU A 75 5.99 -25.36 22.41
C LEU A 75 6.60 -25.39 21.01
N LEU A 76 7.21 -26.51 20.62
CA LEU A 76 7.82 -26.68 19.30
C LEU A 76 6.78 -26.56 18.18
N SER A 77 5.61 -27.17 18.35
CA SER A 77 4.52 -27.08 17.37
C SER A 77 4.03 -25.63 17.20
N LEU A 78 3.87 -24.89 18.30
CA LEU A 78 3.45 -23.50 18.27
C LEU A 78 4.51 -22.61 17.60
N ILE A 79 5.79 -22.74 17.98
CA ILE A 79 6.89 -21.98 17.36
C ILE A 79 6.95 -22.27 15.85
N PHE A 80 6.83 -23.54 15.45
CA PHE A 80 6.89 -23.94 14.05
C PHE A 80 5.78 -23.31 13.21
N VAL A 81 4.52 -23.38 13.68
CA VAL A 81 3.37 -22.78 12.98
C VAL A 81 3.51 -21.25 12.91
N LEU A 82 3.91 -20.61 14.01
CA LEU A 82 4.11 -19.17 14.04
C LEU A 82 5.23 -18.73 13.09
N ALA A 83 6.33 -19.50 13.03
CA ALA A 83 7.47 -19.23 12.17
C ALA A 83 7.12 -19.36 10.68
N ILE A 84 6.46 -20.45 10.27
CA ILE A 84 6.02 -20.62 8.87
C ILE A 84 5.08 -19.48 8.45
N THR A 85 4.13 -19.12 9.31
CA THR A 85 3.19 -18.04 9.04
C THR A 85 3.92 -16.70 8.91
N ALA A 86 4.85 -16.41 9.82
CA ALA A 86 5.66 -15.20 9.75
C ALA A 86 6.51 -15.15 8.47
N ILE A 87 7.16 -16.25 8.08
CA ILE A 87 7.95 -16.32 6.84
C ILE A 87 7.07 -16.02 5.63
N LYS A 88 5.90 -16.67 5.53
CA LYS A 88 4.94 -16.43 4.45
C LYS A 88 4.53 -14.96 4.39
N ASP A 89 4.11 -14.39 5.52
CA ASP A 89 3.67 -13.00 5.61
C ASP A 89 4.80 -12.03 5.23
N GLY A 90 6.05 -12.34 5.60
CA GLY A 90 7.22 -11.56 5.23
C GLY A 90 7.53 -11.61 3.74
N VAL A 91 7.43 -12.78 3.11
CA VAL A 91 7.60 -12.93 1.65
C VAL A 91 6.50 -12.16 0.90
N ASP A 92 5.25 -12.32 1.33
CA ASP A 92 4.11 -11.62 0.73
C ASP A 92 4.27 -10.09 0.86
N ASP A 93 4.68 -9.58 2.02
CA ASP A 93 4.88 -8.15 2.23
C ASP A 93 6.08 -7.59 1.46
N PHE A 94 7.14 -8.40 1.27
CA PHE A 94 8.27 -8.02 0.43
C PHE A 94 7.91 -7.98 -1.06
N ALA A 95 7.06 -8.90 -1.53
CA ALA A 95 6.51 -8.84 -2.87
C ALA A 95 5.70 -7.55 -3.09
N ARG A 96 4.87 -7.15 -2.11
CA ARG A 96 4.17 -5.86 -2.12
C ARG A 96 5.13 -4.68 -2.18
N TYR A 97 6.20 -4.68 -1.36
CA TYR A 97 7.22 -3.64 -1.41
C TYR A 97 7.84 -3.47 -2.80
N ARG A 98 8.17 -4.59 -3.47
CA ARG A 98 8.70 -4.55 -4.84
C ARG A 98 7.69 -3.97 -5.83
N SER A 99 6.43 -4.39 -5.74
CA SER A 99 5.34 -3.87 -6.58
C SER A 99 5.14 -2.36 -6.36
N ASP A 100 5.02 -1.92 -5.11
CA ASP A 100 4.90 -0.50 -4.75
C ASP A 100 6.09 0.30 -5.30
N ARG A 101 7.31 -0.23 -5.23
CA ARG A 101 8.50 0.43 -5.76
C ARG A 101 8.44 0.57 -7.29
N GLN A 102 7.93 -0.43 -8.00
CA GLN A 102 7.75 -0.34 -9.45
C GLN A 102 6.74 0.74 -9.82
N VAL A 103 5.56 0.75 -9.19
CA VAL A 103 4.51 1.75 -9.46
C VAL A 103 4.99 3.16 -9.13
N ASN A 104 5.58 3.36 -7.95
CA ASN A 104 6.07 4.67 -7.52
C ASN A 104 7.21 5.24 -8.39
N ASN A 105 7.94 4.36 -9.10
CA ASN A 105 9.03 4.72 -10.01
C ASN A 105 8.60 4.76 -11.49
N ARG A 106 7.32 4.54 -11.81
CA ARG A 106 6.81 4.84 -13.16
C ARG A 106 6.98 6.33 -13.43
N HIS A 107 7.10 6.68 -14.70
CA HIS A 107 7.28 8.06 -15.13
C HIS A 107 6.03 8.59 -15.82
N CYS A 108 5.82 9.89 -15.74
CA CYS A 108 4.87 10.61 -16.58
C CYS A 108 5.50 11.93 -17.05
N ASN A 109 4.91 12.52 -18.09
CA ASN A 109 5.27 13.85 -18.56
C ASN A 109 4.36 14.89 -17.91
N ILE A 110 4.95 15.88 -17.26
CA ILE A 110 4.24 17.02 -16.69
C ILE A 110 4.55 18.29 -17.47
N LEU A 111 3.59 19.20 -17.60
CA LEU A 111 3.75 20.46 -18.28
C LEU A 111 4.07 21.57 -17.27
N ILE A 112 5.30 22.09 -17.32
CA ILE A 112 5.75 23.22 -16.51
C ILE A 112 6.30 24.28 -17.44
N ASN A 113 5.86 25.54 -17.33
CA ASN A 113 6.36 26.66 -18.14
C ASN A 113 6.38 26.39 -19.66
N LYS A 114 5.36 25.66 -20.17
CA LYS A 114 5.23 25.22 -21.57
C LYS A 114 6.22 24.14 -22.02
N GLU A 115 7.01 23.58 -21.11
CA GLU A 115 7.92 22.46 -21.37
C GLU A 115 7.41 21.17 -20.71
N LEU A 116 7.69 20.04 -21.36
CA LEU A 116 7.36 18.73 -20.84
C LEU A 116 8.56 18.16 -20.06
N LEU A 117 8.36 17.94 -18.77
CA LEU A 117 9.35 17.38 -17.88
C LEU A 117 8.94 15.99 -17.43
N ARG A 118 9.90 15.07 -17.34
CA ARG A 118 9.66 13.70 -16.88
C ARG A 118 9.77 13.63 -15.36
N LYS A 119 8.77 13.06 -14.71
CA LYS A 119 8.71 12.97 -13.24
C LYS A 119 8.27 11.59 -12.80
N TYR A 120 8.73 11.14 -11.63
CA TYR A 120 8.26 9.88 -11.06
C TYR A 120 6.83 10.03 -10.54
N TRP A 121 6.02 8.98 -10.62
CA TRP A 121 4.63 8.98 -10.16
C TRP A 121 4.50 9.44 -8.71
N ARG A 122 5.40 8.97 -7.82
CA ARG A 122 5.40 9.36 -6.40
C ARG A 122 5.64 10.85 -6.15
N GLU A 123 6.16 11.58 -7.13
CA GLU A 123 6.54 12.99 -7.00
C GLU A 123 5.45 13.92 -7.56
N ILE A 124 4.49 13.40 -8.33
CA ILE A 124 3.35 14.16 -8.87
C ILE A 124 2.59 14.84 -7.72
N LYS A 125 2.26 16.12 -7.92
CA LYS A 125 1.52 16.94 -6.97
C LYS A 125 0.15 17.31 -7.54
N VAL A 126 -0.80 17.56 -6.65
CA VAL A 126 -2.13 18.05 -7.03
C VAL A 126 -2.00 19.39 -7.77
N GLY A 127 -2.64 19.47 -8.93
CA GLY A 127 -2.58 20.62 -9.83
C GLY A 127 -1.50 20.54 -10.91
N ASP A 128 -0.60 19.53 -10.88
CA ASP A 128 0.30 19.26 -12.00
C ASP A 128 -0.54 18.97 -13.27
N ILE A 129 -0.19 19.59 -14.40
CA ILE A 129 -0.79 19.28 -15.69
C ILE A 129 0.01 18.13 -16.29
N ILE A 130 -0.66 17.03 -16.62
CA ILE A 130 -0.02 15.79 -17.08
C ILE A 130 -0.38 15.56 -18.55
N ARG A 131 0.62 15.24 -19.37
CA ARG A 131 0.42 14.73 -20.73
C ARG A 131 0.52 13.21 -20.70
N ILE A 132 -0.57 12.57 -21.10
CA ILE A 132 -0.66 11.11 -21.26
C ILE A 132 -0.64 10.81 -22.75
N ASN A 133 0.20 9.85 -23.16
CA ASN A 133 0.21 9.36 -24.54
C ASN A 133 -0.63 8.09 -24.66
N ASN A 134 -0.83 7.64 -25.90
CA ASN A 134 -1.52 6.39 -26.13
C ASN A 134 -0.81 5.22 -25.41
N ASN A 135 -1.57 4.33 -24.80
CA ASN A 135 -1.11 3.18 -23.98
C ASN A 135 -0.34 3.54 -22.69
N ASP A 136 -0.27 4.81 -22.29
CA ASP A 136 0.26 5.17 -20.98
C ASP A 136 -0.78 4.93 -19.88
N PHE A 137 -0.36 4.36 -18.75
CA PHE A 137 -1.21 4.25 -17.57
C PHE A 137 -1.47 5.61 -16.92
N THR A 138 -2.64 5.77 -16.32
CA THR A 138 -3.01 6.97 -15.56
C THR A 138 -2.32 6.99 -14.19
N PRO A 139 -1.56 8.07 -13.84
CA PRO A 139 -0.79 8.11 -12.60
C PRO A 139 -1.59 8.47 -11.34
N ALA A 140 -2.78 9.04 -11.52
CA ALA A 140 -3.71 9.48 -10.49
C ALA A 140 -5.07 9.79 -11.12
N ASP A 141 -6.07 10.10 -10.29
CA ASP A 141 -7.35 10.67 -10.75
C ASP A 141 -7.10 12.04 -11.40
N MET A 142 -7.66 12.24 -12.59
CA MET A 142 -7.41 13.44 -13.41
C MET A 142 -8.70 13.99 -14.00
N ILE A 143 -8.66 15.27 -14.34
CA ILE A 143 -9.70 15.94 -15.12
C ILE A 143 -9.16 16.11 -16.54
N LEU A 144 -9.91 15.64 -17.54
CA LEU A 144 -9.57 15.83 -18.95
C LEU A 144 -9.74 17.32 -19.32
N ILE A 145 -8.65 17.95 -19.75
CA ILE A 145 -8.63 19.36 -20.18
C ILE A 145 -8.63 19.46 -21.71
N SER A 146 -7.88 18.58 -22.38
CA SER A 146 -7.71 18.58 -23.83
C SER A 146 -7.27 17.19 -24.30
N THR A 147 -7.57 16.87 -25.56
CA THR A 147 -7.21 15.63 -26.25
C THR A 147 -6.73 15.95 -27.66
N SER A 148 -6.00 15.04 -28.29
CA SER A 148 -5.62 15.14 -29.70
C SER A 148 -6.80 14.91 -30.66
N GLU A 149 -7.90 14.34 -30.17
CA GLU A 149 -9.08 14.07 -31.00
C GLU A 149 -9.91 15.35 -31.24
N PRO A 150 -10.33 15.62 -32.50
CA PRO A 150 -11.04 16.84 -32.86
C PRO A 150 -12.36 17.08 -32.09
N ASN A 151 -13.02 16.01 -31.66
CA ASN A 151 -14.31 16.06 -30.96
C ASN A 151 -14.19 16.13 -29.44
N GLY A 152 -12.97 16.27 -28.89
CA GLY A 152 -12.79 16.26 -27.43
C GLY A 152 -12.94 14.86 -26.80
N LEU A 153 -12.94 13.80 -27.61
CA LEU A 153 -13.09 12.42 -27.14
C LEU A 153 -11.76 11.85 -26.63
N CYS A 154 -11.83 11.12 -25.52
CA CYS A 154 -10.71 10.36 -24.97
C CYS A 154 -11.25 8.99 -24.59
N LEU A 155 -10.66 7.93 -25.16
CA LEU A 155 -11.01 6.56 -24.84
C LEU A 155 -10.07 6.07 -23.74
N ILE A 156 -10.64 5.45 -22.72
CA ILE A 156 -9.91 4.92 -21.57
C ILE A 156 -10.30 3.45 -21.46
N GLU A 157 -9.31 2.59 -21.32
CA GLU A 157 -9.51 1.19 -20.96
C GLU A 157 -9.63 1.07 -19.44
N THR A 158 -10.73 0.51 -18.96
CA THR A 158 -10.99 0.34 -17.52
C THR A 158 -10.84 -1.10 -17.04
N ALA A 159 -10.22 -1.97 -17.84
CA ALA A 159 -10.03 -3.39 -17.50
C ALA A 159 -9.33 -3.58 -16.13
N ASP A 160 -8.36 -2.71 -15.79
CA ASP A 160 -7.67 -2.75 -14.50
C ASP A 160 -8.54 -2.31 -13.29
N LEU A 161 -9.68 -1.65 -13.54
CA LEU A 161 -10.60 -1.16 -12.51
C LEU A 161 -11.85 -2.04 -12.37
N ASP A 162 -12.39 -2.51 -13.50
CA ASP A 162 -13.69 -3.20 -13.56
C ASP A 162 -13.58 -4.73 -13.66
N GLY A 163 -12.41 -5.26 -14.06
CA GLY A 163 -12.13 -6.70 -14.17
C GLY A 163 -12.56 -7.33 -15.49
#